data_AF-A0A4V2BVK4-F1
#
_entry.id   AF-A0A4V2BVK4-F1
#
_cell.length_a   1.000
_cell.length_b   1.000
_cell.length_c   1.000
_cell.angle_alpha   90.00
_cell.angle_beta   90.00
_cell.angle_gamma   90.00
#
_symmetry.space_group_name_H-M   'P 1'
#
loop_
_entity.id
_entity.type
_entity.pdbx_description
1 polymer ?
#
loop_
_entity_poly.entity_id
_entity_poly.type
_entity_poly.pdbx_seq_one_letter_code
_entity_poly.pdbx_strand_id
1 'polypeptide(L)'
;MRILLAFSFSLLFALSSFHADASKKQVSEVTKKQAVTIAKKSEDGRTLKITEQDKVFTVRILKTNGHVVDVHVNKKTGEVKKD
;
A
#
# COMPACT_ATOMS: atom_id res chain seq x y z
N MET A 1 34.48 34.56 46.97
CA MET A 1 33.03 34.28 47.10
C MET A 1 32.40 34.69 45.77
N ARG A 2 32.27 33.76 44.82
CA ARG A 2 31.06 32.95 44.60
C ARG A 2 29.87 33.82 44.19
N ILE A 3 29.52 33.77 42.91
CA ILE A 3 28.18 33.61 42.29
C ILE A 3 28.35 34.13 40.85
N LEU A 4 28.44 33.26 39.85
CA LEU A 4 27.30 32.68 39.12
C LEU A 4 26.45 33.78 38.45
N LEU A 5 25.91 33.68 37.24
CA LEU A 5 25.92 32.71 36.16
C LEU A 5 24.89 33.33 35.20
N ALA A 6 25.30 33.86 34.06
CA ALA A 6 24.34 34.19 33.00
C ALA A 6 25.03 33.88 31.68
N PHE A 7 25.18 32.58 31.46
CA PHE A 7 25.65 32.00 30.22
C PHE A 7 24.77 32.53 29.09
N SER A 8 25.40 33.35 28.26
CA SER A 8 24.86 33.89 27.03
C SER A 8 24.29 32.76 26.17
N PHE A 9 22.97 32.78 26.02
CA PHE A 9 22.30 32.81 24.73
C PHE A 9 23.05 32.15 23.58
N SER A 10 22.81 30.85 23.34
CA SER A 10 22.76 30.25 21.99
C SER A 10 22.58 28.74 22.09
N LEU A 11 21.34 28.26 22.25
CA LEU A 11 21.06 26.85 21.97
C LEU A 11 19.58 26.57 21.74
N LEU A 12 18.98 27.09 20.66
CA LEU A 12 17.72 26.54 20.12
C LEU A 12 17.60 26.89 18.64
N PHE A 13 18.24 26.12 17.78
CA PHE A 13 17.70 25.85 16.45
C PHE A 13 18.32 24.60 15.83
N ALA A 14 18.00 23.43 16.40
CA ALA A 14 18.16 22.18 15.66
C ALA A 14 16.97 22.08 14.69
N LEU A 15 17.16 22.63 13.48
CA LEU A 15 16.28 22.40 12.35
C LEU A 15 16.40 20.93 11.96
N SER A 16 15.54 20.08 12.53
CA SER A 16 15.38 18.70 12.11
C SER A 16 14.74 18.72 10.72
N SER A 17 15.57 18.66 9.69
CA SER A 17 15.16 18.40 8.31
C SER A 17 14.43 17.06 8.28
N PHE A 18 13.10 17.10 8.27
CA PHE A 18 12.28 15.96 7.86
C PHE A 18 12.59 15.70 6.39
N HIS A 19 13.56 14.82 6.11
CA HIS A 19 13.60 14.14 4.83
C HIS A 19 12.39 13.21 4.79
N ALA A 20 11.30 13.72 4.22
CA ALA A 20 10.27 12.87 3.67
C ALA A 20 10.93 12.08 2.53
N ASP A 21 11.29 10.83 2.83
CA ASP A 21 11.66 9.85 1.82
C ASP A 21 10.41 9.65 0.96
N ALA A 22 10.31 10.47 -0.08
CA ALA A 22 9.38 10.26 -1.18
C ALA A 22 9.91 9.03 -1.91
N SER A 23 9.61 7.86 -1.33
CA SER A 23 9.85 6.56 -1.91
C SER A 23 9.21 6.62 -3.29
N LYS A 24 10.05 6.83 -4.30
CA LYS A 24 9.71 6.68 -5.71
C LYS A 24 9.14 5.27 -5.78
N LYS A 25 7.81 5.15 -5.75
CA LYS A 25 7.12 3.97 -6.22
C LYS A 25 7.55 3.84 -7.67
N GLN A 26 8.64 3.10 -7.90
CA GLN A 26 8.77 2.33 -9.12
C GLN A 26 7.40 1.72 -9.32
N VAL A 27 6.82 1.97 -10.49
CA VAL A 27 5.60 1.31 -10.94
C VAL A 27 5.98 -0.15 -11.13
N SER A 28 6.16 -0.85 -10.01
CA SER A 28 6.42 -2.27 -9.96
C SER A 28 5.12 -2.93 -10.37
N GLU A 29 5.24 -3.84 -11.32
CA GLU A 29 4.14 -4.67 -11.77
C GLU A 29 3.43 -5.26 -10.55
N VAL A 30 2.10 -5.23 -10.57
CA VAL A 30 1.28 -5.73 -9.47
C VAL A 30 1.68 -7.17 -9.18
N THR A 31 2.05 -7.44 -7.94
CA THR A 31 2.37 -8.79 -7.49
C THR A 31 1.10 -9.55 -7.13
N LYS A 32 1.17 -10.89 -7.05
CA LYS A 32 0.03 -11.74 -6.60
C LYS A 32 -0.59 -11.26 -5.30
N LYS A 33 0.23 -10.87 -4.31
CA LYS A 33 -0.25 -10.37 -3.01
C LYS A 33 -0.99 -9.04 -3.15
N GLN A 34 -0.48 -8.14 -3.98
CA GLN A 34 -1.14 -6.86 -4.26
C GLN A 34 -2.46 -7.08 -5.00
N ALA A 35 -2.51 -7.99 -5.98
CA ALA A 35 -3.74 -8.34 -6.69
C ALA A 35 -4.84 -8.83 -5.75
N VAL A 36 -4.50 -9.68 -4.77
CA VAL A 36 -5.46 -10.12 -3.74
C VAL A 36 -5.94 -8.94 -2.89
N THR A 37 -5.02 -8.06 -2.49
CA THR A 37 -5.37 -6.90 -1.67
C THR A 37 -6.30 -5.95 -2.42
N ILE A 38 -6.01 -5.71 -3.71
CA ILE A 38 -6.82 -4.89 -4.60
C ILE A 38 -8.20 -5.54 -4.81
N ALA A 39 -8.25 -6.84 -5.08
CA ALA A 39 -9.51 -7.56 -5.28
C ALA A 39 -10.37 -7.57 -4.02
N LYS A 40 -9.78 -7.80 -2.84
CA LYS A 40 -10.49 -7.75 -1.55
C LYS A 40 -10.97 -6.34 -1.17
N LYS A 41 -10.29 -5.28 -1.63
CA LYS A 41 -10.79 -3.90 -1.47
C LYS A 41 -11.98 -3.62 -2.37
N SER A 42 -12.06 -4.29 -3.51
CA SER A 42 -13.16 -4.15 -4.45
C SER A 42 -14.37 -5.00 -4.07
N GLU A 43 -14.16 -6.17 -3.47
CA GLU A 43 -15.20 -7.12 -3.09
C GLU A 43 -14.91 -7.71 -1.71
N ASP A 44 -15.86 -7.57 -0.79
CA ASP A 44 -15.78 -8.21 0.52
C ASP A 44 -15.99 -9.72 0.40
N GLY A 45 -15.03 -10.49 0.91
CA GLY A 45 -15.11 -11.94 0.89
C GLY A 45 -13.79 -12.67 1.13
N ARG A 46 -13.84 -13.99 0.97
CA ARG A 46 -12.69 -14.88 1.08
C ARG A 46 -12.17 -15.22 -0.30
N THR A 47 -10.87 -15.01 -0.52
CA THR A 47 -10.21 -15.46 -1.75
C THR A 47 -10.16 -16.99 -1.78
N LEU A 48 -10.71 -17.59 -2.83
CA LEU A 48 -10.69 -19.04 -3.06
C LEU A 48 -9.48 -19.46 -3.88
N LYS A 49 -9.25 -18.77 -5.00
CA LYS A 49 -8.19 -19.08 -5.96
C LYS A 49 -7.66 -17.82 -6.60
N ILE A 50 -6.36 -17.82 -6.89
CA ILE A 50 -5.70 -16.77 -7.67
C ILE A 50 -5.09 -17.46 -8.86
N THR A 51 -5.49 -17.03 -10.06
CA THR A 51 -4.91 -17.49 -11.31
C THR A 51 -4.10 -16.34 -11.89
N GLU A 52 -2.85 -16.62 -12.22
CA GLU A 52 -2.00 -15.69 -12.94
C GLU A 52 -2.13 -15.95 -14.44
N GLN A 53 -2.50 -14.92 -15.19
CA GLN A 53 -2.45 -14.90 -16.65
C GLN A 53 -1.40 -13.89 -17.10
N ASP A 54 -1.17 -13.70 -18.40
CA ASP A 54 -0.12 -12.80 -18.88
C ASP A 54 -0.29 -11.36 -18.40
N LYS A 55 -1.46 -10.77 -18.65
CA LYS A 55 -1.72 -9.34 -18.42
C LYS A 55 -2.60 -9.06 -17.19
N VAL A 56 -3.20 -10.10 -16.62
CA VAL A 56 -4.16 -9.99 -15.52
C VAL A 56 -3.96 -11.07 -14.46
N PHE A 57 -4.36 -10.78 -13.23
CA PHE A 57 -4.65 -11.77 -12.21
C PHE A 57 -6.15 -11.94 -12.09
N THR A 58 -6.63 -13.18 -12.13
CA THR A 58 -8.02 -13.50 -11.81
C THR A 58 -8.09 -13.99 -10.38
N VAL A 59 -8.76 -13.22 -9.52
CA VAL A 59 -8.96 -13.54 -8.11
C VAL A 59 -10.41 -13.95 -7.91
N ARG A 60 -10.62 -15.23 -7.59
CA ARG A 60 -11.94 -15.77 -7.30
C ARG A 60 -12.28 -15.51 -5.83
N ILE A 61 -13.40 -14.83 -5.56
CA ILE A 61 -13.81 -14.44 -4.22
C ILE A 61 -15.17 -15.07 -3.90
N LEU A 62 -15.23 -15.78 -2.77
CA LEU A 62 -16.48 -16.18 -2.12
C LEU A 62 -16.98 -15.01 -1.28
N LYS A 63 -18.08 -14.42 -1.71
CA LYS A 63 -18.79 -13.37 -0.98
C LYS A 63 -19.47 -13.94 0.26
N THR A 64 -19.77 -13.07 1.21
CA THR A 64 -20.49 -13.43 2.45
C THR A 64 -21.90 -13.96 2.19
N ASN A 65 -22.53 -13.58 1.07
CA ASN A 65 -23.82 -14.10 0.62
C ASN A 65 -23.74 -15.48 -0.04
N GLY A 66 -22.56 -16.11 -0.09
CA GLY A 66 -22.34 -17.42 -0.69
C GLY A 66 -22.10 -17.41 -2.20
N HIS A 67 -22.19 -16.25 -2.86
CA HIS A 67 -21.93 -16.13 -4.30
C HIS A 67 -20.42 -16.09 -4.56
N VAL A 68 -20.01 -16.63 -5.71
CA VAL A 68 -18.63 -16.59 -6.17
C VAL A 68 -18.53 -15.59 -7.31
N VAL A 69 -17.57 -14.65 -7.22
CA VAL A 69 -17.28 -13.68 -8.28
C VAL A 69 -15.82 -13.77 -8.68
N ASP A 70 -15.55 -13.53 -9.95
CA ASP A 70 -14.20 -13.50 -10.50
C ASP A 70 -13.77 -12.04 -10.73
N VAL A 71 -12.71 -11.63 -10.02
CA VAL A 71 -12.18 -10.27 -10.07
C VAL A 71 -10.89 -10.25 -10.88
N HIS A 72 -10.88 -9.53 -11.99
CA HIS A 72 -9.73 -9.37 -12.87
C HIS A 72 -8.92 -8.13 -12.49
N VAL A 73 -7.66 -8.29 -12.13
CA VAL A 73 -6.74 -7.19 -11.78
C VAL A 73 -5.65 -7.08 -12.84
N ASN A 74 -5.53 -5.93 -13.51
CA ASN A 74 -4.49 -5.68 -14.49
C ASN A 74 -3.10 -5.61 -13.82
N LYS A 75 -2.12 -6.35 -14.34
CA LYS A 75 -0.78 -6.40 -13.75
C LYS A 75 -0.02 -5.08 -13.85
N LYS A 76 -0.23 -4.32 -14.92
CA LYS A 76 0.49 -3.08 -15.19
C LYS A 76 -0.15 -1.87 -14.49
N THR A 77 -1.48 -1.82 -14.48
CA THR A 77 -2.21 -0.64 -13.99
C THR A 77 -2.84 -0.84 -12.61
N GLY A 78 -3.06 -2.09 -12.18
CA GLY A 78 -3.84 -2.40 -10.98
C GLY A 78 -5.35 -2.15 -11.12
N GLU A 79 -5.82 -1.85 -12.34
CA GLU A 79 -7.24 -1.66 -12.63
C GLU A 79 -8.02 -2.96 -12.42
N VAL A 80 -9.22 -2.83 -11.86
CA VAL A 80 -10.09 -3.96 -11.53
C VAL A 80 -11.27 -4.01 -12.50
N LYS A 81 -11.45 -5.16 -13.14
CA LYS A 81 -12.64 -5.49 -13.92
C LYS A 81 -13.39 -6.65 -13.27
N LYS A 82 -14.70 -6.52 -13.17
CA LYS A 82 -15.58 -7.50 -12.53
C LYS A 82 -16.35 -8.24 -13.60
N ASP A 83 -16.47 -9.55 -13.43
CA ASP A 83 -17.33 -10.43 -14.22
C ASP A 83 -18.29 -11.17 -13.28
#